data_AF-A0A382RY17-F1
#
_entry.id   AF-A0A382RY17-F1
#
_cell.length_a   1.000
_cell.length_b   1.000
_cell.length_c   1.000
_cell.angle_alpha   90.00
_cell.angle_beta   90.00
_cell.angle_gamma   90.00
#
_symmetry.space_group_name_H-M   'P 1'
#
loop_
_entity.id
_entity.type
_entity.pdbx_description
1 polymer ?
#
loop_
_entity_poly.entity_id
_entity_poly.type
_entity_poly.pdbx_seq_one_letter_code
_entity_poly.pdbx_strand_id
1 'polypeptide(L)'
;GLSESIEAKCVSVFELDKEDLGTFDIVYAWGVLHHTGNMWLALKKAVEMLSNQPGSLFVVAVYRRTHLCGFWRIEKQCYTRLPRWCQAVIRLIIGSAWDAMRLVRSGVTPWRHRRQYVSTRGMSYVHDLHDWLGGYPYESATPAEVFSQCGALGLTPVRSVLHSPDSLPIGLEGSGCDEYVFSREESMSNGDG
;
A
#
# COMPACT_ATOMS: atom_id res chain seq x y z
N GLY A 1 5.63 25.90 -15.95
CA GLY A 1 5.67 24.75 -16.89
C GLY A 1 4.90 23.56 -16.35
N LEU A 2 5.53 22.74 -15.50
CA LEU A 2 4.86 21.66 -14.72
C LEU A 2 4.94 21.89 -13.20
N SER A 3 5.89 22.71 -12.74
CA SER A 3 6.06 23.03 -11.32
C SER A 3 4.98 23.94 -10.75
N GLU A 4 4.14 24.54 -11.59
CA GLU A 4 3.02 25.41 -11.17
C GLU A 4 1.72 24.64 -10.91
N SER A 5 1.68 23.34 -11.21
CA SER A 5 0.48 22.49 -11.09
C SER A 5 0.66 21.32 -10.11
N ILE A 6 1.71 21.33 -9.28
CA ILE A 6 1.99 20.28 -8.30
C ILE A 6 1.95 20.89 -6.91
N GLU A 7 1.08 20.36 -6.06
CA GLU A 7 1.00 20.71 -4.66
C GLU A 7 1.31 19.48 -3.80
N ALA A 8 2.11 19.68 -2.76
CA ALA A 8 2.42 18.64 -1.78
C ALA A 8 2.00 19.11 -0.40
N LYS A 9 1.08 18.38 0.24
CA LYS A 9 0.61 18.64 1.60
C LYS A 9 0.92 17.44 2.50
N CYS A 10 1.30 17.73 3.74
CA CYS A 10 1.43 16.71 4.79
C CYS A 10 0.18 16.75 5.66
N VAL A 11 -0.74 15.81 5.42
CA VAL A 11 -2.04 15.73 6.12
C VAL A 11 -2.32 14.28 6.46
N SER A 12 -2.96 14.04 7.60
CA SER A 12 -3.46 12.70 7.95
C SER A 12 -4.57 12.29 6.99
N VAL A 13 -4.56 11.03 6.53
CA VAL A 13 -5.66 10.50 5.70
C VAL A 13 -7.02 10.61 6.42
N PHE A 14 -7.02 10.58 7.76
CA PHE A 14 -8.23 10.69 8.57
C PHE A 14 -8.78 12.12 8.65
N GLU A 15 -7.95 13.11 8.33
CA GLU A 15 -8.27 14.54 8.34
C GLU A 15 -8.51 15.08 6.93
N LEU A 16 -8.55 14.20 5.91
CA LEU A 16 -8.91 14.60 4.57
C LEU A 16 -10.32 15.17 4.55
N ASP A 17 -10.41 16.35 3.96
CA ASP A 17 -11.59 17.17 3.84
C ASP A 17 -11.70 17.68 2.40
N LYS A 18 -12.78 17.29 1.71
CA LYS A 18 -13.01 17.67 0.30
C LYS A 18 -13.42 19.13 0.19
N GLU A 19 -13.92 19.74 1.25
CA GLU A 19 -14.26 21.15 1.30
C GLU A 19 -13.00 22.04 1.29
N ASP A 20 -11.89 21.58 1.87
CA ASP A 20 -10.60 22.27 1.87
C ASP A 20 -9.71 21.90 0.67
N LEU A 21 -9.63 20.61 0.35
CA LEU A 21 -8.71 20.09 -0.67
C LEU A 21 -9.35 19.93 -2.05
N GLY A 22 -10.68 20.03 -2.16
CA GLY A 22 -11.42 19.74 -3.37
C GLY A 22 -11.62 18.24 -3.61
N THR A 23 -12.07 17.89 -4.82
CA THR A 23 -12.19 16.50 -5.28
C THR A 23 -11.37 16.27 -6.53
N PHE A 24 -10.99 15.03 -6.78
CA PHE A 24 -10.08 14.65 -7.87
C PHE A 24 -10.73 13.60 -8.77
N ASP A 25 -10.49 13.71 -10.08
CA ASP A 25 -10.97 12.71 -11.05
C ASP A 25 -10.26 11.37 -10.86
N ILE A 26 -9.04 11.37 -10.31
CA ILE A 26 -8.29 10.17 -9.97
C ILE A 26 -7.78 10.29 -8.54
N VAL A 27 -8.17 9.34 -7.69
CA VAL A 27 -7.59 9.16 -6.35
C VAL A 27 -6.81 7.87 -6.32
N TYR A 28 -5.53 7.95 -5.95
CA TYR A 28 -4.59 6.84 -5.98
C TYR A 28 -3.96 6.63 -4.60
N ALA A 29 -4.04 5.40 -4.07
CA ALA A 29 -3.44 5.04 -2.79
C ALA A 29 -2.75 3.68 -2.87
N TRP A 30 -1.42 3.67 -2.98
CA TRP A 30 -0.65 2.46 -3.23
C TRP A 30 0.16 2.04 -2.02
N GLY A 31 -0.29 0.99 -1.34
CA GLY A 31 0.48 0.37 -0.28
C GLY A 31 0.52 1.15 1.04
N VAL A 32 -0.40 2.10 1.26
CA VAL A 32 -0.36 3.00 2.42
C VAL A 32 -1.57 2.85 3.36
N LEU A 33 -2.77 2.61 2.84
CA LEU A 33 -4.01 2.65 3.65
C LEU A 33 -4.09 1.53 4.69
N HIS A 34 -3.47 0.38 4.41
CA HIS A 34 -3.44 -0.78 5.30
C HIS A 34 -2.44 -0.66 6.45
N HIS A 35 -1.72 0.47 6.52
CA HIS A 35 -0.82 0.82 7.62
C HIS A 35 -1.39 1.88 8.56
N THR A 36 -2.68 2.18 8.46
CA THR A 36 -3.28 3.30 9.20
C THR A 36 -3.84 2.91 10.56
N GLY A 37 -4.08 1.61 10.80
CA GLY A 37 -4.72 1.09 12.00
C GLY A 37 -6.25 1.15 11.97
N ASN A 38 -6.80 1.79 10.94
CA ASN A 38 -8.22 1.75 10.58
C ASN A 38 -8.36 1.90 9.06
N MET A 39 -7.95 0.84 8.35
CA MET A 39 -7.85 0.80 6.90
C MET A 39 -9.19 1.13 6.22
N TRP A 40 -10.32 0.69 6.77
CA TRP A 40 -11.62 0.94 6.17
C TRP A 40 -12.04 2.41 6.28
N LEU A 41 -11.77 3.06 7.41
CA LEU A 41 -11.99 4.50 7.53
C LEU A 41 -11.05 5.28 6.61
N ALA A 42 -9.78 4.90 6.52
CA ALA A 42 -8.82 5.52 5.62
C ALA A 42 -9.21 5.35 4.13
N LEU A 43 -9.71 4.17 3.75
CA LEU A 43 -10.24 3.90 2.42
C LEU A 43 -11.45 4.77 2.14
N LYS A 44 -12.41 4.83 3.06
CA LYS A 44 -13.58 5.70 2.93
C LYS A 44 -13.17 7.16 2.73
N LYS A 45 -12.24 7.66 3.55
CA LYS A 45 -11.71 9.03 3.46
C LYS A 45 -11.04 9.29 2.12
N ALA A 46 -10.27 8.35 1.60
CA ALA A 46 -9.69 8.48 0.26
C ALA A 46 -10.79 8.53 -0.83
N VAL A 47 -11.81 7.68 -0.74
CA VAL A 47 -12.94 7.69 -1.70
C VAL A 47 -13.76 8.99 -1.61
N GLU A 48 -13.89 9.62 -0.44
CA GLU A 48 -14.56 10.92 -0.29
C GLU A 48 -13.88 12.05 -1.08
N MET A 49 -12.58 11.91 -1.37
CA MET A 49 -11.83 12.84 -2.22
C MET A 49 -12.07 12.62 -3.71
N LEU A 50 -12.75 11.54 -4.10
CA LEU A 50 -13.02 11.23 -5.50
C LEU A 50 -14.17 12.10 -6.02
N SER A 51 -13.96 12.68 -7.20
CA SER A 51 -14.98 13.41 -7.94
C SER A 51 -16.22 12.53 -8.16
N ASN A 52 -17.41 13.15 -8.09
CA ASN A 52 -18.67 12.45 -8.37
C ASN A 52 -18.96 12.34 -9.88
N GLN A 53 -18.05 12.80 -10.74
CA GLN A 53 -18.22 12.72 -12.17
C GLN A 53 -18.12 11.27 -12.66
N PRO A 54 -18.96 10.85 -13.63
CA PRO A 54 -18.86 9.54 -14.25
C PRO A 54 -17.46 9.31 -14.82
N GLY A 55 -16.90 8.13 -14.59
CA GLY A 55 -15.55 7.78 -15.05
C GLY A 55 -14.41 8.21 -14.11
N SER A 56 -14.69 8.87 -12.99
CA SER A 56 -13.68 9.14 -11.96
C SER A 56 -13.14 7.82 -11.37
N LEU A 57 -11.82 7.71 -11.22
CA LEU A 57 -11.14 6.46 -10.86
C LEU A 57 -10.57 6.47 -9.45
N PHE A 58 -10.91 5.42 -8.69
CA PHE A 58 -10.23 5.10 -7.44
C PHE A 58 -9.29 3.90 -7.65
N VAL A 59 -8.00 4.11 -7.41
CA VAL A 59 -6.96 3.09 -7.57
C VAL A 59 -6.32 2.82 -6.22
N VAL A 60 -6.36 1.57 -5.77
CA VAL A 60 -5.89 1.21 -4.44
C VAL A 60 -5.14 -0.12 -4.43
N ALA A 61 -4.03 -0.17 -3.68
CA ALA A 61 -3.31 -1.39 -3.40
C ALA A 61 -3.28 -1.66 -1.88
N VAL A 62 -3.80 -2.81 -1.47
CA VAL A 62 -3.87 -3.22 -0.06
C VAL A 62 -3.25 -4.59 0.17
N TYR A 63 -2.71 -4.81 1.37
CA TYR A 63 -2.20 -6.13 1.73
C TYR A 63 -3.28 -7.19 1.58
N ARG A 64 -2.90 -8.23 0.85
CA ARG A 64 -3.70 -9.41 0.66
C ARG A 64 -3.75 -10.23 1.95
N ARG A 65 -4.93 -10.73 2.27
CA ARG A 65 -5.08 -11.64 3.42
C ARG A 65 -4.43 -13.00 3.15
N THR A 66 -3.61 -13.44 4.08
CA THR A 66 -2.93 -14.75 4.08
C THR A 66 -3.07 -15.41 5.46
N HIS A 67 -2.78 -16.71 5.55
CA HIS A 67 -2.77 -17.43 6.84
C HIS A 67 -1.74 -16.88 7.84
N LEU A 68 -0.70 -16.18 7.35
CA LEU A 68 0.37 -15.61 8.17
C LEU A 68 0.08 -14.19 8.65
N CYS A 69 -1.09 -13.60 8.34
CA CYS A 69 -1.41 -12.22 8.76
C CYS A 69 -1.26 -11.98 10.26
N GLY A 70 -1.60 -12.97 11.11
CA GLY A 70 -1.39 -12.88 12.56
C GLY A 70 0.09 -12.79 12.92
N PHE A 71 0.92 -13.62 12.29
CA PHE A 71 2.37 -13.61 12.47
C PHE A 71 2.97 -12.26 12.03
N TRP A 72 2.64 -11.78 10.82
CA TRP A 72 3.13 -10.50 10.30
C TRP A 72 2.74 -9.32 11.20
N ARG A 73 1.51 -9.31 11.72
CA ARG A 73 1.06 -8.28 12.65
C ARG A 73 1.89 -8.27 13.94
N ILE A 74 2.14 -9.44 14.52
CA ILE A 74 2.95 -9.57 15.74
C ILE A 74 4.39 -9.17 15.49
N GLU A 75 5.02 -9.69 14.43
CA GLU A 75 6.40 -9.37 14.05
C GLU A 75 6.60 -7.84 13.93
N LYS A 76 5.75 -7.18 13.14
CA LYS A 76 5.86 -5.73 12.90
C LYS A 76 5.55 -4.92 14.15
N GLN A 77 4.59 -5.36 14.97
CA GLN A 77 4.30 -4.70 16.25
C GLN A 77 5.47 -4.82 17.23
N CYS A 78 6.10 -5.99 17.34
CA CYS A 78 7.27 -6.20 18.17
C CYS A 78 8.43 -5.33 17.69
N TYR A 79 8.74 -5.35 16.39
CA TYR A 79 9.82 -4.57 15.81
C TYR A 79 9.64 -3.06 16.03
N THR A 80 8.45 -2.51 15.77
CA THR A 80 8.18 -1.07 15.92
C THR A 80 8.23 -0.58 17.37
N ARG A 81 7.99 -1.46 18.35
CA ARG A 81 8.12 -1.16 19.78
C ARG A 81 9.55 -1.20 20.31
N LEU A 82 10.49 -1.75 19.55
CA LEU A 82 11.89 -1.81 19.98
C LEU A 82 12.55 -0.41 19.96
N PRO A 83 13.52 -0.16 20.84
CA PRO A 83 14.37 1.02 20.74
C PRO A 83 15.04 1.14 19.37
N ARG A 84 15.24 2.37 18.88
CA ARG A 84 15.80 2.65 17.54
C ARG A 84 17.12 1.93 17.26
N TRP A 85 17.96 1.75 18.28
CA TRP A 85 19.23 1.04 18.15
C TRP A 85 19.03 -0.47 17.94
N CYS A 86 18.08 -1.11 18.63
CA CYS A 86 17.74 -2.52 18.40
C CYS A 86 17.21 -2.72 16.98
N GLN A 87 16.32 -1.83 16.53
CA GLN A 87 15.82 -1.87 15.16
C GLN A 87 16.96 -1.73 14.14
N ALA A 88 17.94 -0.85 14.40
CA ALA A 88 19.13 -0.69 13.56
C ALA A 88 19.99 -1.97 13.50
N VAL A 89 20.19 -2.64 14.64
CA VAL A 89 20.91 -3.92 14.70
C VAL A 89 20.16 -5.00 13.92
N ILE A 90 18.84 -5.11 14.09
CA ILE A 90 18.01 -6.08 13.35
C ILE A 90 18.09 -5.81 11.84
N ARG A 91 17.98 -4.55 11.40
CA ARG A 91 18.15 -4.16 9.98
C ARG A 91 19.52 -4.54 9.44
N LEU A 92 20.56 -4.33 10.23
CA LEU A 92 21.91 -4.72 9.83
C LEU A 92 22.01 -6.24 9.64
N ILE A 93 21.53 -7.03 10.62
CA ILE A 93 21.57 -8.49 10.55
C ILE A 93 20.78 -9.02 9.35
N ILE A 94 19.52 -8.60 9.20
CA ILE A 94 18.65 -9.06 8.09
C ILE A 94 19.22 -8.61 6.75
N GLY A 95 19.59 -7.33 6.62
CA GLY A 95 20.13 -6.79 5.38
C GLY A 95 21.45 -7.45 4.98
N SER A 96 22.34 -7.74 5.93
CA SER A 96 23.59 -8.47 5.67
C SER A 96 23.34 -9.93 5.29
N ALA A 97 22.37 -10.60 5.93
CA ALA A 97 22.01 -11.98 5.59
C ALA A 97 21.43 -12.08 4.16
N TRP A 98 20.54 -11.16 3.77
CA TRP A 98 20.00 -11.11 2.41
C TRP A 98 21.06 -10.80 1.36
N ASP A 99 21.95 -9.85 1.63
CA ASP A 99 23.08 -9.55 0.76
C ASP A 99 24.02 -10.74 0.59
N ALA A 100 24.35 -11.45 1.68
CA ALA A 100 25.18 -12.64 1.64
C ALA A 100 24.50 -13.76 0.84
N MET A 101 23.20 -13.99 1.07
CA MET A 101 22.42 -14.97 0.32
C MET A 101 22.39 -14.65 -1.17
N ARG A 102 22.19 -13.37 -1.54
CA ARG A 102 22.16 -12.92 -2.93
C ARG A 102 23.53 -13.10 -3.60
N LEU A 103 24.61 -12.77 -2.89
CA LEU A 103 25.97 -13.00 -3.37
C LEU A 103 26.22 -14.49 -3.64
N VAL A 104 25.85 -15.37 -2.72
CA VAL A 104 26.01 -16.83 -2.88
C VAL A 104 25.18 -17.37 -4.05
N ARG A 105 23.94 -16.92 -4.22
CA ARG A 105 23.03 -17.47 -5.24
C ARG A 105 23.24 -16.92 -6.64
N SER A 106 23.72 -15.67 -6.77
CA SER A 106 23.74 -14.95 -8.05
C SER A 106 25.10 -14.37 -8.43
N GLY A 107 26.10 -14.45 -7.53
CA GLY A 107 27.40 -13.81 -7.72
C GLY A 107 27.38 -12.28 -7.70
N VAL A 108 26.21 -11.66 -7.46
CA VAL A 108 26.08 -10.20 -7.43
C VAL A 108 26.58 -9.65 -6.10
N THR A 109 27.57 -8.76 -6.15
CA THR A 109 28.09 -8.12 -4.94
C THR A 109 27.06 -7.19 -4.29
N PRO A 110 27.00 -7.13 -2.94
CA PRO A 110 26.07 -6.27 -2.21
C PRO A 110 26.14 -4.79 -2.64
N TRP A 111 27.35 -4.29 -2.87
CA TRP A 111 27.59 -2.92 -3.34
C TRP A 111 26.94 -2.64 -4.69
N ARG A 112 27.12 -3.55 -5.66
CA ARG A 112 26.52 -3.42 -6.99
C ARG A 112 25.00 -3.49 -6.91
N HIS A 113 24.48 -4.43 -6.12
CA HIS A 113 23.05 -4.58 -5.90
C HIS A 113 22.43 -3.32 -5.31
N ARG A 114 22.94 -2.82 -4.18
CA ARG A 114 22.40 -1.65 -3.48
C ARG A 114 22.46 -0.38 -4.33
N ARG A 115 23.52 -0.21 -5.14
CA ARG A 115 23.64 0.91 -6.08
C ARG A 115 22.58 0.85 -7.20
N GLN A 116 22.34 -0.34 -7.74
CA GLN A 116 21.31 -0.55 -8.77
C GLN A 116 19.89 -0.49 -8.18
N TYR A 117 19.72 -0.85 -6.90
CA TYR A 117 18.43 -0.89 -6.22
C TYR A 117 17.66 0.43 -6.32
N VAL A 118 18.36 1.55 -6.14
CA VAL A 118 17.77 2.89 -6.25
C VAL A 118 17.18 3.12 -7.64
N SER A 119 17.86 2.69 -8.70
CA SER A 119 17.38 2.86 -10.08
C SER A 119 16.17 1.98 -10.42
N THR A 120 15.99 0.85 -9.73
CA THR A 120 14.92 -0.12 -10.01
C THR A 120 13.68 0.15 -9.16
N ARG A 121 13.85 0.52 -7.88
CA ARG A 121 12.76 0.67 -6.90
C ARG A 121 12.44 2.14 -6.58
N GLY A 122 13.29 3.09 -6.96
CA GLY A 122 13.14 4.51 -6.64
C GLY A 122 13.51 4.88 -5.20
N MET A 123 13.98 3.91 -4.39
CA MET A 123 14.36 4.09 -2.99
C MET A 123 15.66 3.37 -2.68
N SER A 124 16.43 3.84 -1.70
CA SER A 124 17.58 3.09 -1.20
C SER A 124 17.15 1.79 -0.53
N TYR A 125 17.96 0.74 -0.69
CA TYR A 125 17.72 -0.56 -0.08
C TYR A 125 17.52 -0.52 1.45
N VAL A 126 18.24 0.35 2.16
CA VAL A 126 18.16 0.44 3.62
C VAL A 126 16.82 1.03 4.07
N HIS A 127 16.33 2.05 3.38
CA HIS A 127 15.01 2.62 3.64
C HIS A 127 13.90 1.62 3.31
N ASP A 128 14.00 0.91 2.19
CA ASP A 128 13.00 -0.10 1.84
C ASP A 128 12.96 -1.26 2.86
N LEU A 129 14.12 -1.71 3.35
CA LEU A 129 14.20 -2.69 4.44
C LEU A 129 13.60 -2.15 5.74
N HIS A 130 13.85 -0.87 6.05
CA HIS A 130 13.28 -0.23 7.22
C HIS A 130 11.76 -0.19 7.15
N ASP A 131 11.20 0.21 6.01
CA ASP A 131 9.77 0.36 5.81
C ASP A 131 9.08 -1.02 5.77
N TRP A 132 9.72 -2.02 5.16
CA TRP A 132 9.22 -3.40 5.17
C TRP A 132 9.10 -3.98 6.59
N LEU A 133 10.11 -3.79 7.44
CA LEU A 133 10.06 -4.21 8.86
C LEU A 133 9.11 -3.35 9.69
N GLY A 134 9.06 -2.05 9.38
CA GLY A 134 8.38 -1.02 10.15
C GLY A 134 6.89 -0.85 9.84
N GLY A 135 6.34 -1.57 8.86
CA GLY A 135 4.95 -1.48 8.38
C GLY A 135 3.87 -1.92 9.39
N TYR A 136 3.88 -1.35 10.58
CA TYR A 136 2.83 -1.45 11.59
C TYR A 136 2.16 -0.08 11.76
N PRO A 137 0.83 0.01 11.94
CA PRO A 137 -0.17 -1.05 11.96
C PRO A 137 -0.20 -1.97 10.72
N TYR A 138 -0.64 -3.21 10.91
CA TYR A 138 -0.78 -4.19 9.83
C TYR A 138 -2.25 -4.58 9.69
N GLU A 139 -2.82 -4.27 8.55
CA GLU A 139 -4.17 -4.65 8.14
C GLU A 139 -4.10 -5.36 6.78
N SER A 140 -5.06 -6.22 6.49
CA SER A 140 -5.13 -6.95 5.22
C SER A 140 -6.59 -7.18 4.87
N ALA A 141 -6.90 -7.37 3.60
CA ALA A 141 -8.25 -7.62 3.12
C ALA A 141 -8.32 -8.83 2.19
N THR A 142 -9.49 -9.46 2.12
CA THR A 142 -9.81 -10.33 0.97
C THR A 142 -10.36 -9.49 -0.18
N PRO A 143 -10.28 -9.97 -1.43
CA PRO A 143 -10.89 -9.28 -2.57
C PRO A 143 -12.39 -9.00 -2.36
N ALA A 144 -13.13 -9.96 -1.80
CA ALA A 144 -14.56 -9.81 -1.51
C ALA A 144 -14.85 -8.65 -0.54
N GLU A 145 -14.02 -8.46 0.49
CA GLU A 145 -14.16 -7.33 1.41
C GLU A 145 -13.92 -6.00 0.70
N VAL A 146 -12.85 -5.90 -0.11
CA VAL A 146 -12.53 -4.66 -0.84
C VAL A 146 -13.67 -4.32 -1.82
N PHE A 147 -14.14 -5.29 -2.59
CA PHE A 147 -15.27 -5.10 -3.51
C PHE A 147 -16.55 -4.69 -2.77
N SER A 148 -16.85 -5.33 -1.64
CA SER A 148 -18.03 -4.99 -0.85
C SER A 148 -17.96 -3.58 -0.27
N GLN A 149 -16.81 -3.19 0.28
CA GLN A 149 -16.62 -1.86 0.88
C GLN A 149 -16.67 -0.76 -0.18
N CYS A 150 -15.98 -0.93 -1.30
CA CYS A 150 -16.04 0.03 -2.42
C CYS A 150 -17.43 0.08 -3.07
N GLY A 151 -18.10 -1.07 -3.21
CA GLY A 151 -19.47 -1.13 -3.71
C GLY A 151 -20.47 -0.40 -2.81
N ALA A 152 -20.32 -0.54 -1.48
CA ALA A 152 -21.13 0.22 -0.52
C ALA A 152 -20.89 1.73 -0.59
N LEU A 153 -19.76 2.17 -1.15
CA LEU A 153 -19.45 3.58 -1.42
C LEU A 153 -19.92 4.06 -2.81
N GLY A 154 -20.62 3.21 -3.56
CA GLY A 154 -21.15 3.53 -4.88
C GLY A 154 -20.08 3.52 -5.98
N LEU A 155 -19.06 2.68 -5.83
CA LEU A 155 -18.03 2.45 -6.84
C LEU A 155 -18.18 1.08 -7.48
N THR A 156 -17.88 0.98 -8.77
CA THR A 156 -17.91 -0.31 -9.49
C THR A 156 -16.53 -0.74 -9.94
N PRO A 157 -16.21 -2.05 -9.84
CA PRO A 157 -14.90 -2.57 -10.17
C PRO A 157 -14.64 -2.51 -11.68
N VAL A 158 -13.50 -1.94 -12.06
CA VAL A 158 -13.04 -1.87 -13.47
C VAL A 158 -11.98 -2.93 -13.73
N ARG A 159 -11.02 -3.08 -12.80
CA ARG A 159 -9.90 -4.01 -12.93
C ARG A 159 -9.39 -4.41 -11.55
N SER A 160 -8.87 -5.63 -11.45
CA SER A 160 -8.11 -6.07 -10.27
C SER A 160 -6.94 -6.95 -10.69
N VAL A 161 -5.81 -6.83 -9.97
CA VAL A 161 -4.67 -7.75 -10.06
C VAL A 161 -4.59 -8.47 -8.73
N LEU A 162 -5.04 -9.73 -8.73
CA LEU A 162 -5.12 -10.58 -7.55
C LEU A 162 -4.04 -11.65 -7.61
N HIS A 163 -3.30 -11.81 -6.52
CA HIS A 163 -2.26 -12.84 -6.41
C HIS A 163 -2.80 -14.06 -5.65
N SER A 164 -2.61 -15.27 -6.19
CA SER A 164 -3.15 -16.50 -5.58
C SER A 164 -2.57 -16.80 -4.20
N PRO A 165 -3.40 -17.14 -3.18
CA PRO A 165 -2.95 -17.50 -1.82
C PRO A 165 -2.12 -18.79 -1.77
N ASP A 166 -2.15 -19.59 -2.84
CA ASP A 166 -1.74 -21.00 -2.84
C ASP A 166 -0.24 -21.25 -3.00
N SER A 167 0.56 -20.25 -3.39
CA SER A 167 1.98 -20.34 -3.14
C SER A 167 2.18 -19.97 -1.68
N LEU A 168 2.24 -20.96 -0.78
CA LEU A 168 2.90 -20.82 0.52
C LEU A 168 4.21 -20.09 0.26
N PRO A 169 4.33 -18.78 0.54
CA PRO A 169 5.62 -18.18 0.53
C PRO A 169 6.19 -18.67 1.85
N ILE A 170 6.94 -19.76 1.76
CA ILE A 170 8.14 -19.91 2.57
C ILE A 170 9.10 -18.72 2.25
N GLY A 171 8.76 -17.87 1.28
CA GLY A 171 9.29 -16.53 1.11
C GLY A 171 9.07 -15.64 2.33
N LEU A 172 10.18 -15.25 2.92
CA LEU A 172 10.35 -14.18 3.92
C LEU A 172 9.92 -12.78 3.40
N GLU A 173 9.05 -12.69 2.39
CA GLU A 173 8.79 -11.48 1.60
C GLU A 173 7.53 -10.71 2.04
N GLY A 174 6.85 -11.15 3.10
CA GLY A 174 5.66 -10.48 3.65
C GLY A 174 4.37 -10.75 2.86
N SER A 175 3.27 -10.15 3.27
CA SER A 175 2.03 -10.16 2.48
C SER A 175 2.16 -9.19 1.31
N GLY A 176 2.18 -9.70 0.08
CA GLY A 176 2.05 -8.86 -1.11
C GLY A 176 0.74 -8.05 -1.11
N CYS A 177 0.66 -7.05 -1.99
CA CYS A 177 -0.56 -6.30 -2.21
C CYS A 177 -1.38 -6.91 -3.36
N ASP A 178 -2.70 -6.86 -3.21
CA ASP A 178 -3.61 -6.93 -4.36
C ASP A 178 -3.98 -5.51 -4.78
N GLU A 179 -4.15 -5.32 -6.08
CA GLU A 179 -4.40 -4.02 -6.70
C GLU A 179 -5.81 -3.98 -7.27
N TYR A 180 -6.50 -2.86 -7.06
CA TYR A 180 -7.90 -2.68 -7.46
C TYR A 180 -8.08 -1.32 -8.11
N VAL A 181 -8.90 -1.29 -9.16
CA VAL A 181 -9.34 -0.08 -9.86
C VAL A 181 -10.85 -0.08 -9.88
N PHE A 182 -11.44 1.02 -9.41
CA PHE A 182 -12.87 1.25 -9.38
C PHE A 182 -13.22 2.53 -10.12
N SER A 183 -14.45 2.62 -10.63
CA SER A 183 -15.01 3.82 -11.25
C SER A 183 -16.24 4.31 -10.51
N ARG A 184 -16.48 5.62 -10.55
CA ARG A 184 -17.82 6.19 -10.38
C ARG A 184 -18.66 5.87 -11.59
N GLU A 185 -19.84 5.30 -11.37
CA GLU A 185 -20.83 5.12 -12.44
C GLU A 185 -21.55 6.42 -12.77
N GLU A 186 -22.13 6.43 -13.96
CA GLU A 186 -23.07 7.48 -14.35
C GLU A 186 -24.32 7.34 -13.48
N SER A 187 -24.61 8.36 -12.67
CA SER A 187 -25.89 8.41 -11.98
C SER A 187 -26.98 8.47 -13.03
N MET A 188 -27.71 7.37 -13.23
CA MET A 188 -28.96 7.42 -13.98
C MET A 188 -29.88 8.40 -13.25
N SER A 189 -29.97 9.63 -13.77
CA SER A 189 -31.08 10.51 -13.43
C SER A 189 -32.32 9.77 -13.92
N ASN A 190 -33.12 9.23 -13.00
CA ASN A 190 -34.49 8.88 -13.31
C ASN A 190 -35.16 10.16 -13.80
N GLY A 191 -35.26 10.31 -15.12
CA GLY A 191 -36.19 11.22 -15.74
C GLY A 191 -37.59 10.68 -15.49
N ASP A 192 -38.16 11.03 -14.33
CA ASP A 192 -39.62 11.03 -14.19
C ASP A 192 -40.17 12.11 -15.13
N GLY A 193 -41.18 11.70 -15.89
CA GLY A 193 -41.72 12.39 -17.08
C GLY A 193 -42.61 13.60 -16.80
#